data_AF-A0A1G2PV69-F1
#
_entry.id   AF-A0A1G2PV69-F1
#
_cell.length_a   1.000
_cell.length_b   1.000
_cell.length_c   1.000
_cell.angle_alpha   90.00
_cell.angle_beta   90.00
_cell.angle_gamma   90.00
#
_symmetry.space_group_name_H-M   'P 1'
#
loop_
_entity.id
_entity.type
_entity.pdbx_description
1 polymer ?
#
loop_
_entity_poly.entity_id
_entity_poly.type
_entity_poly.pdbx_seq_one_letter_code
_entity_poly.pdbx_strand_id
1 'polypeptide(L)'
;MDATEAADKIRSMCFTEFAITRTNEGYVFGRYIRTDERRKVRVESSTGQVSEFEVSAYVLQKVAEAPTLPELADKLESSGCK
;
A
#
# COMPACT_ATOMS: atom_id res chain seq x y z
N MET A 1 -7.67 -22.21 0.68
CA MET A 1 -6.91 -21.10 0.10
C MET A 1 -5.62 -20.99 0.87
N ASP A 2 -4.48 -21.14 0.21
CA ASP A 2 -3.17 -21.03 0.86
C ASP A 2 -2.67 -19.57 0.86
N ALA A 3 -1.56 -19.30 1.55
CA ALA A 3 -1.02 -17.95 1.72
C ALA A 3 -0.56 -17.31 0.39
N THR A 4 -0.14 -18.12 -0.57
CA THR A 4 0.30 -17.68 -1.89
C THR A 4 -0.90 -17.31 -2.75
N GLU A 5 -1.94 -18.14 -2.72
CA GLU A 5 -3.21 -17.91 -3.39
C GLU A 5 -3.91 -16.63 -2.90
N ALA A 6 -3.83 -16.36 -1.59
CA ALA A 6 -4.35 -15.13 -1.00
C ALA A 6 -3.55 -13.88 -1.43
N ALA A 7 -2.23 -13.97 -1.46
CA ALA A 7 -1.35 -12.87 -1.88
C ALA A 7 -1.55 -12.50 -3.36
N ASP A 8 -1.70 -13.51 -4.24
CA ASP A 8 -1.94 -13.28 -5.66
C ASP A 8 -3.33 -12.70 -5.92
N LYS A 9 -4.35 -13.10 -5.16
CA LYS A 9 -5.69 -12.49 -5.25
C LYS A 9 -5.68 -11.01 -4.83
N ILE A 10 -5.02 -10.68 -3.72
CA ILE A 10 -4.82 -9.29 -3.25
C ILE A 10 -4.04 -8.47 -4.28
N ARG A 11 -2.98 -9.04 -4.86
CA ARG A 11 -2.17 -8.40 -5.89
C ARG A 11 -2.93 -8.17 -7.20
N SER A 12 -3.82 -9.07 -7.58
CA SER A 12 -4.65 -8.95 -8.81
C SER A 12 -5.74 -7.88 -8.70
N MET A 13 -6.18 -7.57 -7.48
CA MET A 13 -7.23 -6.58 -7.21
C MET A 13 -6.69 -5.16 -7.02
N CYS A 14 -5.43 -5.01 -6.58
CA CYS A 14 -4.88 -3.73 -6.13
C CYS A 14 -3.78 -3.20 -7.07
N PHE A 15 -4.17 -2.42 -8.07
CA PHE A 15 -3.23 -1.52 -8.76
C PHE A 15 -2.80 -0.42 -7.79
N THR A 16 -1.56 -0.46 -7.27
CA THR A 16 -0.79 0.66 -6.65
C THR A 16 -1.38 1.45 -5.46
N GLU A 17 -2.64 1.27 -5.07
CA GLU A 17 -3.32 2.12 -4.08
C GLU A 17 -3.35 1.54 -2.67
N PHE A 18 -2.86 0.32 -2.45
CA PHE A 18 -2.91 -0.35 -1.14
C PHE A 18 -1.60 -1.07 -0.82
N ALA A 19 -1.31 -1.21 0.47
CA ALA A 19 -0.16 -1.94 0.98
C ALA A 19 -0.55 -2.78 2.20
N ILE A 20 -0.02 -4.00 2.26
CA ILE A 20 -0.02 -4.80 3.49
C ILE A 20 1.38 -4.72 4.09
N THR A 21 1.47 -4.21 5.31
CA THR A 21 2.74 -4.07 6.03
C THR A 21 2.74 -4.99 7.24
N ARG A 22 3.80 -5.80 7.39
CA ARG A 22 4.02 -6.62 8.59
C ARG A 22 4.59 -5.74 9.71
N THR A 23 3.98 -5.81 10.88
CA THR A 23 4.41 -5.11 12.09
C THR A 23 4.86 -6.12 13.16
N ASN A 24 5.31 -5.62 14.31
CA ASN A 24 5.61 -6.48 15.47
C ASN A 24 4.34 -7.13 16.06
N GLU A 25 3.16 -6.55 15.80
CA GLU A 25 1.88 -6.97 16.36
C GLU A 25 1.02 -7.76 15.36
N GLY A 26 1.39 -7.80 14.07
CA GLY A 26 0.67 -8.53 13.04
C GLY A 26 0.83 -7.93 11.64
N TYR A 27 -0.31 -7.63 11.01
CA TYR A 27 -0.41 -7.12 9.64
C TYR A 27 -1.37 -5.94 9.57
N VAL A 28 -0.95 -4.90 8.86
CA VAL A 28 -1.72 -3.69 8.62
C VAL A 28 -2.06 -3.58 7.14
N PHE A 29 -3.35 -3.48 6.80
CA PHE A 29 -3.82 -3.09 5.47
C PHE A 29 -4.01 -1.57 5.45
N GLY A 30 -3.29 -0.91 4.54
CA GLY A 30 -3.38 0.54 4.35
C GLY A 30 -3.67 0.91 2.90
N ARG A 31 -4.29 2.08 2.72
CA ARG A 31 -4.56 2.71 1.43
C ARG A 31 -3.70 3.95 1.26
N TYR A 32 -3.05 4.09 0.11
CA TYR A 32 -2.42 5.34 -0.30
C TYR A 32 -3.48 6.35 -0.70
N ILE A 33 -3.58 7.43 0.06
CA ILE A 33 -4.43 8.56 -0.27
C ILE A 33 -3.56 9.68 -0.81
N ARG A 34 -3.89 10.13 -2.02
CA ARG A 34 -3.27 11.31 -2.62
C ARG A 34 -3.62 12.53 -1.77
N THR A 35 -2.62 13.28 -1.35
CA THR A 35 -2.83 14.55 -0.68
C THR A 35 -2.81 15.70 -1.70
N ASP A 36 -3.34 16.85 -1.30
CA ASP A 36 -3.25 18.09 -2.10
C ASP A 36 -1.83 18.67 -2.11
N GLU A 37 -0.93 18.14 -1.28
CA GLU A 37 0.46 18.55 -1.24
C GLU A 37 1.25 18.00 -2.44
N ARG A 38 2.17 18.81 -2.95
CA ARG A 38 3.15 18.39 -3.97
C ARG A 38 4.54 18.34 -3.37
N ARG A 39 5.28 17.27 -3.65
CA ARG A 39 6.67 17.10 -3.25
C ARG A 39 7.59 17.14 -4.45
N LYS A 40 8.75 17.78 -4.28
CA LYS A 40 9.83 17.75 -5.27
C LYS A 40 10.62 16.45 -5.12
N VAL A 41 10.76 15.71 -6.20
CA VAL A 41 11.59 14.52 -6.28
C VAL A 41 12.74 14.81 -7.22
N ARG A 42 13.96 14.56 -6.73
CA ARG A 42 15.19 14.60 -7.51
C ARG A 42 15.49 13.19 -8.00
N VAL A 43 15.66 13.03 -9.31
CA VAL A 43 16.12 11.79 -9.91
C VAL A 43 17.43 12.08 -10.61
N GLU A 44 18.48 11.36 -10.20
CA GLU A 44 19.78 11.39 -10.86
C GLU A 44 19.82 10.27 -11.90
N SER A 45 20.14 10.63 -13.14
CA SER A 45 20.32 9.68 -14.22
C SER A 45 21.68 8.98 -14.12
N SER A 46 21.84 7.87 -14.83
CA SER A 46 23.13 7.17 -14.98
C SER A 46 24.24 8.01 -15.64
N THR A 47 23.89 9.16 -16.21
CA THR A 47 24.83 10.13 -16.81
C THR A 47 25.19 11.29 -15.87
N GLY A 48 24.69 11.29 -14.63
CA GLY A 48 24.93 12.35 -13.64
C GLY A 48 24.03 13.59 -13.82
N GLN A 49 23.15 13.61 -14.83
CA GLN A 49 22.11 14.64 -14.91
C GLN A 49 21.07 14.45 -13.80
N VAL A 50 20.83 15.50 -13.03
CA VAL A 50 19.78 15.57 -12.01
C VAL A 50 18.57 16.29 -12.58
N SER A 51 17.41 15.65 -12.54
CA SER A 51 16.12 16.26 -12.92
C SER A 51 15.22 16.39 -11.68
N GLU A 52 14.52 17.52 -11.58
CA GLU A 52 13.54 17.77 -10.52
C GLU A 52 12.11 17.67 -11.07
N PHE A 53 11.25 16.95 -10.36
CA PHE A 53 9.84 16.80 -10.72
C PHE A 53 8.94 17.08 -9.51
N GLU A 54 7.81 17.74 -9.75
CA GLU A 54 6.76 17.89 -8.73
C GLU A 54 5.71 16.79 -8.85
N VAL A 55 5.75 15.85 -7.93
CA VAL A 55 4.79 14.76 -7.84
C VAL A 55 3.83 15.00 -6.68
N SER A 56 2.60 14.47 -6.77
CA SER A 56 1.70 14.50 -5.62
C SER A 56 2.26 13.68 -4.47
N ALA A 57 2.08 14.18 -3.24
CA ALA A 57 2.36 13.40 -2.06
C ALA A 57 1.22 12.42 -1.80
N TYR A 58 1.58 11.29 -1.18
CA TYR A 58 0.65 10.24 -0.78
C TYR A 58 0.91 9.93 0.69
N VAL A 59 -0.15 9.73 1.45
CA VAL A 59 -0.09 9.23 2.83
C VAL A 59 -0.72 7.86 2.89
N LEU A 60 -0.15 6.98 3.73
CA LEU A 60 -0.72 5.67 3.97
C LEU A 60 -1.77 5.79 5.08
N GLN A 61 -3.05 5.72 4.71
CA GLN A 61 -4.14 5.62 5.67
C GLN A 61 -4.30 4.16 6.08
N LYS A 62 -4.20 3.88 7.39
CA LYS A 62 -4.53 2.57 7.94
C LYS A 62 -6.03 2.30 7.81
N VAL A 63 -6.38 1.19 7.18
CA VAL A 63 -7.77 0.75 7.00
C VAL A 63 -8.11 -0.35 7.99
N ALA A 64 -7.24 -1.35 8.13
CA ALA A 64 -7.45 -2.47 9.06
C ALA A 64 -6.11 -3.01 9.59
N GLU A 65 -6.18 -3.69 10.74
CA GLU A 65 -5.05 -4.43 11.32
C GLU A 65 -5.54 -5.72 11.97
N ALA A 66 -4.75 -6.77 11.84
CA ALA A 66 -4.97 -8.03 12.55
C ALA A 66 -3.65 -8.78 12.81
N PRO A 67 -3.60 -9.64 13.84
CA PRO A 67 -2.43 -10.47 14.15
C PRO A 67 -2.03 -11.41 12.99
N THR A 68 -3.00 -11.91 12.23
CA THR A 68 -2.77 -12.86 11.14
C THR A 68 -3.40 -12.38 9.83
N LEU A 69 -2.84 -12.83 8.70
CA LEU A 69 -3.37 -12.50 7.37
C LEU A 69 -4.82 -12.99 7.15
N PRO A 70 -5.23 -14.20 7.60
CA PRO A 70 -6.62 -14.63 7.50
C PRO A 70 -7.58 -13.70 8.26
N GLU A 71 -7.25 -13.34 9.51
CA GLU A 71 -8.09 -12.40 10.28
C GLU A 71 -8.15 -11.01 9.65
N LEU A 72 -7.06 -10.57 9.00
CA LEU A 72 -7.04 -9.32 8.26
C LEU A 72 -7.99 -9.39 7.05
N ALA A 73 -8.00 -10.51 6.33
CA ALA A 73 -8.91 -10.72 5.21
C ALA A 73 -10.37 -10.71 5.65
N ASP A 74 -10.72 -11.40 6.74
CA ASP A 74 -12.08 -11.42 7.30
C ASP A 74 -12.55 -10.00 7.72
N LYS A 75 -11.64 -9.21 8.31
CA LYS A 75 -11.91 -7.80 8.65
C LYS A 75 -12.14 -6.94 7.40
N LEU A 76 -11.41 -7.18 6.31
CA LEU A 76 -11.58 -6.43 5.08
C LEU A 76 -12.89 -6.79 4.37
N GLU A 77 -13.25 -8.07 4.31
CA GLU A 77 -14.52 -8.52 3.73
C GLU A 77 -15.73 -7.93 4.47
N SER A 78 -15.69 -7.95 5.81
CA SER A 78 -16.75 -7.36 6.64
C SER A 78 -16.84 -5.83 6.55
N SER A 79 -15.73 -5.15 6.23
CA SER A 79 -15.70 -3.69 6.00
C SER A 79 -16.28 -3.26 4.65
N GLY A 80 -16.64 -4.21 3.78
CA GLY A 80 -17.12 -3.92 2.42
C GLY A 80 -16.01 -3.55 1.44
N CYS A 81 -14.74 -3.74 1.83
CA CYS A 81 -13.59 -3.60 0.94
C CYS A 81 -13.57 -4.83 0.01
N LYS A 82 -14.13 -4.68 -1.19
CA LYS A 82 -14.15 -5.70 -2.25
C LYS A 82 -13.06 -5.49 -3.27
#